data_AF-A0A932WJZ2-F1
#
_entry.id   AF-A0A932WJZ2-F1
#
_cell.length_a   1.000
_cell.length_b   1.000
_cell.length_c   1.000
_cell.angle_alpha   90.00
_cell.angle_beta   90.00
_cell.angle_gamma   90.00
#
_symmetry.space_group_name_H-M   'P 1'
#
loop_
_entity.id
_entity.type
_entity.pdbx_description
1 polymer ?
#
loop_
_entity_poly.entity_id
_entity_poly.type
_entity_poly.pdbx_seq_one_letter_code
_entity_poly.pdbx_strand_id
1 'polypeptide(L)'
;MRVEVRLFATLADYLPPDSRGGAAAVDIAAGSTLDDLARALGIPADASWIALVNDEEAPPARRLAPDDVVTLFPPLAGGAPARAALARPPRSR
;
A
#
# COMPACT_ATOMS: atom_id res chain seq x y z
N MET A 1 13.81 1.67 -8.47
CA MET A 1 13.17 3.00 -8.60
C MET A 1 12.47 3.31 -7.31
N ARG A 2 12.42 4.58 -6.94
CA ARG A 2 11.83 5.01 -5.67
C ARG A 2 10.46 5.62 -5.92
N VAL A 3 9.49 5.22 -5.10
CA VAL A 3 8.12 5.77 -5.10
C VAL A 3 7.73 6.16 -3.68
N GLU A 4 6.87 7.17 -3.55
CA GLU A 4 6.30 7.52 -2.26
C GLU A 4 4.99 6.74 -2.08
N VAL A 5 4.86 6.04 -0.96
CA VAL A 5 3.65 5.27 -0.63
C VAL A 5 2.98 5.86 0.59
N ARG A 6 1.69 6.14 0.47
CA ARG A 6 0.85 6.70 1.52
C ARG A 6 -0.24 5.69 1.85
N LEU A 7 -0.21 5.13 3.05
CA LEU A 7 -1.19 4.15 3.51
C LEU A 7 -2.05 4.75 4.62
N PHE A 8 -3.35 4.46 4.59
CA PHE A 8 -4.32 5.01 5.53
C PHE A 8 -5.02 3.93 6.37
N ALA A 9 -5.48 4.32 7.57
CA ALA A 9 -6.21 3.48 8.51
C ALA A 9 -5.53 2.11 8.76
N THR A 10 -6.21 1.00 8.50
CA THR A 10 -5.68 -0.36 8.74
C THR A 10 -4.50 -0.72 7.83
N LEU A 11 -4.37 -0.06 6.67
CA LEU A 11 -3.21 -0.29 5.79
C LEU A 11 -1.95 0.40 6.32
N ALA A 12 -2.06 1.41 7.19
CA ALA A 12 -0.90 2.09 7.75
C ALA A 12 0.01 1.15 8.57
N ASP A 13 -0.54 0.06 9.11
CA ASP A 13 0.23 -0.98 9.82
C ASP A 13 1.19 -1.77 8.92
N TYR A 14 1.03 -1.69 7.60
CA TYR A 14 1.91 -2.30 6.59
C TYR A 14 3.05 -1.40 6.14
N LEU A 15 3.06 -0.14 6.58
CA LEU A 15 4.17 0.74 6.27
C LEU A 15 5.44 0.25 6.97
N PRO A 16 6.60 0.40 6.30
CA PRO A 16 7.87 0.13 6.95
C PRO A 16 8.07 1.01 8.18
N PRO A 17 8.90 0.59 9.15
CA PRO A 17 9.13 1.32 10.39
C PRO A 17 9.73 2.72 10.19
N ASP A 18 10.35 2.97 9.02
CA ASP A 18 10.89 4.28 8.63
C ASP A 18 9.83 5.25 8.08
N SER A 19 8.55 4.86 8.14
CA SER A 19 7.44 5.70 7.72
C SER A 19 7.25 6.91 8.63
N ARG A 20 6.91 8.05 8.02
CA ARG A 20 6.61 9.30 8.73
C ARG A 20 5.24 9.81 8.27
N GLY A 21 4.33 10.03 9.20
CA GLY A 21 3.02 10.61 8.92
C GLY A 21 2.12 9.79 8.00
N GLY A 22 2.27 8.45 7.97
CA GLY A 22 1.52 7.58 7.05
C GLY A 22 2.07 7.52 5.63
N ALA A 23 3.28 8.04 5.41
CA ALA A 23 4.00 7.96 4.15
C ALA A 23 5.38 7.30 4.33
N ALA A 24 5.82 6.55 3.33
CA ALA A 24 7.17 5.99 3.26
C ALA A 24 7.67 5.94 1.82
N ALA A 25 8.96 6.21 1.62
CA ALA A 25 9.59 6.02 0.33
C ALA A 25 10.07 4.57 0.18
N VAL A 26 9.55 3.87 -0.82
CA VAL A 26 9.79 2.45 -1.06
C VAL A 26 10.57 2.26 -2.36
N ASP A 27 11.61 1.44 -2.29
CA ASP A 27 12.39 1.06 -3.46
C ASP A 27 11.83 -0.22 -4.09
N ILE A 28 11.38 -0.12 -5.35
CA ILE A 28 10.81 -1.23 -6.14
C ILE A 28 11.56 -1.42 -7.46
N ALA A 29 11.36 -2.57 -8.10
CA ALA A 29 11.93 -2.83 -9.41
C ALA A 29 11.33 -1.89 -10.48
N ALA A 30 12.12 -1.57 -11.51
CA ALA A 30 11.63 -0.73 -12.59
C ALA A 30 10.50 -1.44 -13.35
N GLY A 31 9.39 -0.72 -13.59
CA GLY A 31 8.23 -1.27 -14.28
C GLY A 31 7.34 -2.18 -13.42
N SER A 32 7.60 -2.26 -12.11
CA SER A 32 6.69 -2.86 -11.12
C SER A 32 5.32 -2.21 -11.14
N THR A 33 4.31 -2.98 -10.76
CA THR A 33 2.91 -2.54 -10.68
C THR A 33 2.50 -2.18 -9.25
N LEU A 34 1.30 -1.61 -9.10
CA LEU A 34 0.69 -1.42 -7.78
C LEU A 34 0.55 -2.74 -7.00
N ASP A 35 0.19 -3.84 -7.68
CA ASP A 35 0.09 -5.16 -7.06
C ASP A 35 1.46 -5.66 -6.55
N ASP A 36 2.52 -5.46 -7.32
CA ASP A 36 3.89 -5.79 -6.88
C ASP A 36 4.30 -4.96 -5.66
N LEU A 37 3.95 -3.67 -5.65
CA LEU A 37 4.23 -2.78 -4.53
C LEU A 37 3.46 -3.22 -3.27
N ALA A 38 2.18 -3.53 -3.39
CA ALA A 38 1.36 -4.01 -2.27
C ALA A 38 1.95 -5.29 -1.67
N ARG A 39 2.39 -6.24 -2.52
CA ARG A 39 3.08 -7.46 -2.09
C ARG A 39 4.41 -7.17 -1.40
N ALA A 40 5.19 -6.21 -1.90
CA ALA A 40 6.46 -5.80 -1.28
C ALA A 40 6.26 -5.21 0.13
N LEU A 41 5.12 -4.55 0.36
CA LEU A 41 4.70 -4.03 1.67
C LEU A 41 4.12 -5.12 2.59
N GLY A 42 3.93 -6.35 2.08
CA GLY A 42 3.32 -7.45 2.83
C GLY A 42 1.80 -7.39 2.90
N ILE A 43 1.15 -6.56 2.08
CA ILE A 43 -0.31 -6.53 1.97
C ILE A 43 -0.76 -7.85 1.29
N PRO A 44 -1.71 -8.59 1.89
CA PRO A 44 -2.22 -9.82 1.30
C PRO A 44 -2.88 -9.58 -0.06
N ALA A 45 -2.72 -10.51 -1.00
CA ALA A 45 -3.29 -10.39 -2.35
C ALA A 45 -4.83 -10.46 -2.38
N ASP A 46 -5.44 -11.01 -1.32
CA ASP A 46 -6.88 -11.06 -1.09
C ASP A 46 -7.42 -9.81 -0.38
N ALA A 47 -6.55 -8.90 0.07
CA ALA A 47 -6.97 -7.65 0.66
C ALA A 47 -7.50 -6.71 -0.43
N SER A 48 -8.74 -6.23 -0.26
CA SER A 48 -9.28 -5.17 -1.09
C SER A 48 -8.69 -3.81 -0.69
N TRP A 49 -8.32 -3.01 -1.68
CA TRP A 49 -7.84 -1.64 -1.51
C TRP A 49 -8.17 -0.81 -2.75
N ILE A 50 -8.25 0.51 -2.56
CA ILE A 50 -8.38 1.49 -3.63
C ILE A 50 -7.04 2.21 -3.77
N ALA A 51 -6.51 2.32 -4.98
CA ALA A 51 -5.23 2.96 -5.24
C ALA A 51 -5.39 4.25 -6.05
N LEU A 52 -4.68 5.29 -5.62
CA LEU A 52 -4.46 6.50 -6.39
C LEU A 52 -2.97 6.61 -6.72
N VAL A 53 -2.64 6.92 -7.96
CA VAL A 53 -1.29 7.26 -8.41
C VAL A 53 -1.32 8.71 -8.85
N ASN A 54 -0.56 9.59 -8.18
CA ASN A 54 -0.56 11.03 -8.42
C ASN A 54 -1.98 11.63 -8.40
N ASP A 55 -2.76 11.26 -7.38
CA ASP A 55 -4.16 11.67 -7.17
C ASP A 55 -5.18 11.14 -8.22
N GLU A 56 -4.76 10.27 -9.14
CA GLU A 56 -5.64 9.59 -10.11
C GLU A 56 -5.89 8.13 -9.75
N GLU A 57 -7.14 7.67 -9.85
CA GLU A 57 -7.49 6.27 -9.60
C GLU A 57 -6.80 5.34 -10.60
N ALA A 58 -6.15 4.31 -10.08
CA ALA A 58 -5.34 3.39 -10.86
C ALA A 58 -5.68 1.92 -10.55
N PRO A 59 -5.80 1.07 -11.57
CA PRO A 59 -6.01 -0.36 -11.36
C PRO A 59 -4.74 -1.03 -10.83
N PRO A 60 -4.82 -2.18 -10.13
CA PRO A 60 -3.66 -2.91 -9.59
C PRO A 60 -2.56 -3.22 -10.62
N ALA A 61 -2.93 -3.38 -11.88
CA ALA A 61 -2.00 -3.64 -12.98
C ALA A 61 -1.27 -2.39 -13.50
N ARG A 62 -1.56 -1.19 -12.97
CA ARG A 62 -0.89 0.06 -13.34
C ARG A 62 0.59 -0.05 -12.99
N ARG A 63 1.44 0.13 -14.00
CA ARG A 63 2.90 0.26 -13.81
C ARG A 63 3.21 1.57 -13.11
N LEU A 64 4.15 1.55 -12.19
CA LEU A 64 4.63 2.73 -11.50
C LEU A 64 5.83 3.34 -12.22
N ALA A 65 5.96 4.66 -12.12
CA ALA A 65 7.11 5.44 -12.56
C ALA A 65 7.90 5.97 -11.35
N PRO A 66 9.19 6.29 -11.51
CA PRO A 66 9.98 6.94 -10.46
C PRO A 66 9.29 8.21 -9.96
N ASP A 67 9.37 8.46 -8.66
CA ASP A 67 8.79 9.63 -7.99
C ASP A 67 7.25 9.68 -8.01
N ASP A 68 6.58 8.60 -8.44
CA ASP A 68 5.12 8.48 -8.30
C ASP A 68 4.72 8.49 -6.82
N VAL A 69 3.61 9.19 -6.54
CA VAL A 69 2.95 9.18 -5.25
C VAL A 69 1.79 8.20 -5.30
N VAL A 70 1.96 7.05 -4.64
CA VAL A 70 0.96 6.00 -4.52
C VAL A 70 0.22 6.16 -3.21
N THR A 71 -1.10 6.27 -3.27
CA THR A 71 -1.95 6.26 -2.08
C THR A 71 -2.85 5.04 -2.08
N LEU A 72 -2.83 4.24 -1.00
CA LEU A 72 -3.76 3.12 -0.83
C LEU A 72 -4.72 3.38 0.33
N PHE A 73 -6.00 3.20 0.04
CA PHE A 73 -7.07 3.26 1.02
C PHE A 73 -7.70 1.87 1.22
N PRO A 74 -8.04 1.48 2.45
CA PRO A 74 -8.93 0.36 2.65
C PRO A 74 -10.33 0.72 2.10
N PRO A 75 -11.11 -0.26 1.64
CA PRO A 75 -12.46 -0.03 1.14
C PRO A 75 -13.32 0.64 2.23
N LEU A 76 -13.98 1.74 1.85
CA LEU A 76 -14.96 2.46 2.68
C LEU A 76 -16.28 1.66 2.77
N ALA A 77 -16.22 0.40 3.22
CA ALA A 77 -17.42 -0.36 3.51
C ALA A 77 -17.85 -0.04 4.95
N GLY A 78 -18.92 0.76 5.08
CA GLY A 78 -19.56 1.00 6.36
C GLY A 78 -20.06 -0.29 7.00
N GLY A 79 -19.75 -0.47 8.28
CA GLY A 79 -20.41 -1.44 9.17
C GLY A 79 -19.87 -2.87 9.12
N ALA A 80 -19.47 -3.34 10.30
CA ALA A 80 -19.02 -4.69 10.66
C ALA A 80 -17.56 -5.03 10.30
N PRO A 81 -16.84 -5.73 11.20
CA PRO A 81 -15.40 -5.92 11.06
C PRO A 81 -15.18 -6.77 9.82
N ALA A 82 -14.53 -6.20 8.81
CA ALA A 82 -13.83 -7.02 7.85
C ALA A 82 -12.81 -7.84 8.65
N ARG A 83 -13.16 -9.08 8.99
CA ARG A 83 -12.20 -10.13 9.36
C ARG A 83 -11.41 -10.49 8.10
N ALA A 84 -10.76 -9.50 7.49
CA ALA A 84 -9.47 -9.76 6.90
C ALA A 84 -8.56 -9.87 8.10
N ALA A 85 -8.22 -11.11 8.46
CA ALA A 85 -7.12 -11.39 9.36
C ALA A 85 -5.84 -10.89 8.66
N LEU A 86 -5.65 -9.57 8.66
CA LEU A 86 -4.43 -8.88 8.32
C LEU A 86 -3.46 -9.30 9.42
N ALA A 87 -2.81 -10.45 9.19
CA ALA A 87 -1.79 -10.98 10.06
C ALA A 87 -0.74 -9.87 10.22
N ARG A 88 -0.72 -9.27 11.40
CA ARG A 88 0.18 -8.18 11.74
C ARG A 88 1.60 -8.67 11.42
N PRO A 89 2.41 -7.92 10.65
CA PRO A 89 3.78 -8.34 10.41
C PRO A 89 4.50 -8.49 11.78
N PRO A 90 5.34 -9.52 11.97
CA PRO A 90 6.01 -9.72 13.23
C PRO A 90 6.92 -8.52 13.51
N ARG A 91 6.64 -7.79 14.60
CA ARG A 91 7.52 -6.73 15.09
C ARG A 91 8.82 -7.39 15.56
N SER A 92 9.91 -7.24 14.81
CA SER A 92 11.23 -7.60 15.31
C SER A 92 11.61 -6.66 16.47
N ARG A 93 12.20 -7.28 17.48
CA ARG A 93 12.34 -6.89 18.89
C ARG A 93 13.23 -5.68 19.16
#